data_AF-A0A2M7PII0-F1
#
_entry.id   AF-A0A2M7PII0-F1
#
_cell.length_a   1.000
_cell.length_b   1.000
_cell.length_c   1.000
_cell.angle_alpha   90.00
_cell.angle_beta   90.00
_cell.angle_gamma   90.00
#
_symmetry.space_group_name_H-M   'P 1'
#
loop_
_entity.id
_entity.type
_entity.pdbx_description
1 polymer ?
#
loop_
_entity_poly.entity_id
_entity_poly.type
_entity_poly.pdbx_seq_one_letter_code
_entity_poly.pdbx_strand_id
1 'polypeptide(L)' 'MANTRAIAESTMVSLRFPNALLEKIDRYMKHFAKENPGLTLSRADAIRMLVTKGLEKGETLE' A
#
# COMPACT_ATOMS: atom_id res chain seq x y z
N MET A 1 9.08 27.80 15.91
CA MET A 1 9.62 26.71 15.08
C MET A 1 8.82 25.45 15.35
N ALA A 2 8.04 24.99 14.38
CA ALA A 2 7.66 23.60 14.17
C ALA A 2 7.08 23.56 12.76
N ASN A 3 7.91 23.19 11.79
CA ASN A 3 7.47 22.90 10.43
C ASN A 3 6.62 21.64 10.52
N THR A 4 5.30 21.82 10.63
CA THR A 4 4.29 20.77 10.45
C THR A 4 4.46 20.28 9.02
N ARG A 5 5.40 19.34 8.84
CA ARG A 5 5.63 18.63 7.58
C ARG A 5 4.26 18.25 7.06
N ALA A 6 3.93 18.74 5.86
CA ALA A 6 2.70 18.44 5.15
C ALA A 6 2.33 16.98 5.38
N ILE A 7 1.30 16.75 6.20
CA ILE A 7 0.64 15.46 6.22
C ILE A 7 0.13 15.34 4.80
N ALA A 8 0.79 14.51 3.98
CA ALA A 8 0.50 14.42 2.57
C ALA A 8 -1.02 14.31 2.40
N GLU A 9 -1.61 15.29 1.72
CA GLU A 9 -3.05 15.36 1.55
C GLU A 9 -3.49 14.04 0.88
N SER A 10 -4.27 13.26 1.61
CA SER A 10 -4.76 11.97 1.14
C SER A 10 -6.24 12.09 0.86
N THR A 11 -6.66 11.57 -0.29
CA THR A 11 -8.07 11.52 -0.69
C THR A 11 -8.58 10.09 -0.51
N MET A 12 -9.74 9.94 0.13
CA MET A 12 -10.41 8.64 0.22
C MET A 12 -11.05 8.29 -1.12
N VAL A 13 -10.79 7.07 -1.59
CA VAL A 13 -11.36 6.53 -2.83
C VAL A 13 -12.06 5.21 -2.55
N SER A 14 -13.18 4.97 -3.25
CA SER A 14 -13.88 3.68 -3.23
C SER A 14 -13.61 2.96 -4.54
N LEU A 15 -13.13 1.72 -4.45
CA LEU A 15 -12.71 0.93 -5.61
C LEU A 15 -13.27 -0.49 -5.51
N ARG A 16 -13.61 -1.08 -6.65
CA ARG A 16 -13.94 -2.52 -6.73
C ARG A 16 -12.72 -3.29 -7.16
N PHE A 17 -12.41 -4.35 -6.42
CA PHE A 17 -11.35 -5.28 -6.73
C PHE A 17 -11.94 -6.67 -7.01
N PRO A 18 -11.38 -7.44 -7.97
CA PRO A 18 -11.65 -8.86 -8.04
C PRO A 18 -11.25 -9.54 -6.73
N ASN A 19 -12.07 -10.46 -6.22
CA ASN A 19 -11.80 -11.19 -4.98
C ASN A 19 -10.43 -11.88 -4.99
N ALA A 20 -10.06 -12.48 -6.13
CA ALA A 20 -8.77 -13.14 -6.30
C ALA A 20 -7.57 -12.18 -6.12
N LEU A 21 -7.73 -10.88 -6.41
CA LEU A 21 -6.70 -9.87 -6.19
C LEU A 21 -6.63 -9.46 -4.72
N LEU A 22 -7.78 -9.31 -4.05
CA LEU A 22 -7.82 -9.07 -2.60
C LEU A 22 -7.14 -10.20 -1.82
N GLU A 23 -7.37 -11.46 -2.20
CA GLU A 23 -6.70 -12.60 -1.59
C GLU A 23 -5.17 -12.57 -1.78
N LYS A 24 -4.69 -12.10 -2.94
CA LYS A 24 -3.25 -11.91 -3.18
C LYS A 24 -2.67 -10.85 -2.25
N ILE A 25 -3.38 -9.73 -2.05
CA ILE A 25 -2.99 -8.66 -1.12
C ILE A 25 -2.97 -9.20 0.32
N ASP A 26 -3.99 -9.94 0.74
CA ASP A 26 -4.05 -10.53 2.07
C ASP A 26 -2.91 -11.54 2.32
N ARG A 27 -2.53 -12.32 1.30
CA ARG A 27 -1.33 -13.18 1.38
C ARG A 27 -0.06 -12.36 1.55
N TYR A 28 0.11 -11.29 0.77
CA TYR A 28 1.24 -10.38 0.92
C TYR A 28 1.33 -9.81 2.35
N MET A 29 0.21 -9.38 2.93
CA MET A 29 0.18 -8.88 4.31
C MET A 29 0.60 -9.94 5.33
N LYS A 30 0.16 -11.20 5.15
CA LYS A 30 0.60 -12.31 6.01
C LYS A 30 2.10 -12.58 5.90
N HIS A 31 2.68 -12.49 4.70
CA HIS A 31 4.12 -12.62 4.51
C HIS A 31 4.88 -11.47 5.16
N PHE A 32 4.42 -10.23 4.94
CA PHE A 32 5.02 -9.04 5.54
C PHE A 32 5.08 -9.13 7.07
N ALA A 33 3.99 -9.56 7.71
CA ALA A 33 3.93 -9.71 9.17
C ALA A 33 4.89 -10.79 9.70
N LYS A 34 5.14 -11.86 8.93
CA LYS A 34 6.12 -12.90 9.28
C LYS A 34 7.55 -12.40 9.18
N GLU A 35 7.85 -11.60 8.16
CA GLU A 35 9.19 -11.04 7.94
C GLU A 35 9.49 -9.86 8.86
N ASN A 36 8.46 -9.18 9.38
CA ASN A 36 8.58 -8.00 10.21
C ASN A 36 7.78 -8.14 11.52
N PRO A 37 8.26 -8.95 12.49
CA PRO A 37 7.59 -9.12 13.77
C PRO A 37 7.37 -7.79 14.48
N GLY A 38 6.16 -7.57 14.98
CA GLY A 38 5.77 -6.33 15.68
C GLY A 38 5.33 -5.19 14.77
N LEU A 39 5.44 -5.33 13.44
CA LEU A 39 4.84 -4.39 12.49
C LEU A 39 3.47 -4.88 11.99
N THR A 40 2.47 -4.01 12.09
CA THR A 40 1.15 -4.24 11.52
C THR A 40 0.96 -3.40 10.27
N LEU A 41 0.45 -4.02 9.21
CA LEU A 41 0.14 -3.36 7.94
C LEU A 41 -1.37 -3.39 7.74
N SER A 42 -2.01 -2.25 7.46
CA SER A 42 -3.42 -2.25 7.07
C SER A 42 -3.56 -2.65 5.60
N ARG A 43 -4.77 -3.04 5.17
CA ARG A 43 -5.01 -3.34 3.76
C ARG A 43 -4.82 -2.10 2.87
N ALA A 44 -5.19 -0.92 3.37
CA ALA A 44 -4.98 0.34 2.66
C ALA A 44 -3.48 0.64 2.48
N ASP A 45 -2.67 0.39 3.51
CA ASP A 45 -1.21 0.55 3.42
C ASP A 45 -0.59 -0.44 2.45
N ALA A 46 -1.01 -1.70 2.51
CA ALA A 46 -0.56 -2.73 1.57
C ALA A 46 -0.88 -2.35 0.12
N ILE A 47 -2.10 -1.88 -0.15
CA ILE A 47 -2.51 -1.40 -1.48
C ILE A 47 -1.63 -0.22 -1.90
N ARG A 48 -1.45 0.79 -1.04
CA ARG A 48 -0.59 1.95 -1.33
C ARG A 48 0.82 1.52 -1.69
N MET A 49 1.46 0.69 -0.86
CA MET A 49 2.82 0.20 -1.09
C MET A 49 2.94 -0.59 -2.41
N LEU A 50 2.00 -1.49 -2.68
CA LEU A 50 2.03 -2.31 -3.89
C LEU A 50 1.79 -1.48 -5.15
N VAL A 51 0.89 -0.50 -5.10
CA VAL A 51 0.63 0.43 -6.21
C VAL A 51 1.84 1.33 -6.45
N THR A 52 2.39 1.96 -5.41
CA THR A 52 3.61 2.79 -5.53
C THR A 52 4.76 1.99 -6.13
N LYS A 53 5.06 0.80 -5.60
CA LYS A 53 6.10 -0.08 -6.13
C LYS A 53 5.83 -0.53 -7.57
N GLY A 54 4.56 -0.73 -7.93
CA GLY A 54 4.15 -1.07 -9.29
C GLY A 54 4.38 0.08 -10.26
N LEU A 55 4.07 1.31 -9.84
CA LEU A 55 4.27 2.53 -10.62
C LEU A 55 5.77 2.86 -10.78
N GLU A 56 6.58 2.79 -9.72
CA GLU A 56 8.03 2.99 -9.78
C GLU A 56 8.72 2.00 -10.74
N LYS A 57 8.23 0.75 -10.80
CA LYS A 57 8.72 -0.24 -11.78
C LYS A 57 8.21 0.02 -13.19
N GLY A 58 7.07 0.69 -13.30
CA GLY A 58 6.37 1.04 -14.52
C GLY A 58 6.68 2.45 -15.02
N GLU A 59 7.65 3.17 -14.43
CA GLU A 59 8.21 4.44 -14.94
C GLU A 59 8.98 4.27 -16.27
N THR A 60 8.47 3.39 -17.14
CA THR A 60 8.68 3.34 -18.60
C THR A 60 7.34 3.55 -19.33
N LEU A 61 6.41 4.29 -18.71
CA LEU A 61 5.21 4.83 -19.38
C LEU A 61 5.46 6.25 -19.91
N GLU A 62 6.67 6.46 -20.45
CA GLU A 62 7.02 7.56 -21.37
C GLU A 62 7.71 6.96 -22.61
#